data_AF-A0A1G9DB56-F1
#
_entry.id   AF-A0A1G9DB56-F1
#
_cell.length_a   1.000
_cell.length_b   1.000
_cell.length_c   1.000
_cell.angle_alpha   90.00
_cell.angle_beta   90.00
_cell.angle_gamma   90.00
#
_symmetry.space_group_name_H-M   'P 1'
#
loop_
_entity.id
_entity.type
_entity.pdbx_description
1 polymer ?
#
loop_
_entity_poly.entity_id
_entity_poly.type
_entity_poly.pdbx_seq_one_letter_code
_entity_poly.pdbx_strand_id
1 'polypeptide(L)'
;MKIESLRNLYVKELHQLYHTEKQLVDALPKMAKSARNEDLRQAFLDHVKETKAQVSRLEAIFNHLGEEATSEKNKSIEGLVADAENYVKAGGDQDSVDAALIFAAQKAEHLEIASYGTLIAFAKELGFVTDVQLLETSLAEEKNTDKKLTQIAVGGKVNHEALSESGYRKKSSGFSWGTLFLLAGAGAAIYYLAPQLDKDTKENLNKFLNNVLGSVKEGSEKVKASVESTSRDVAENVKSVSNDLRSKTEEVVNKYRN
;
A
#
# COMPACT_ATOMS: atom_id res chain seq x y z
N MET A 1 -22.95 13.72 -10.04
CA MET A 1 -24.08 13.80 -9.08
C MET A 1 -23.89 15.03 -8.20
N LYS A 2 -24.98 15.69 -7.73
CA LYS A 2 -24.89 16.74 -6.70
C LYS A 2 -24.97 16.09 -5.30
N ILE A 3 -24.12 16.54 -4.38
CA ILE A 3 -24.12 16.08 -2.99
C ILE A 3 -24.93 17.10 -2.18
N GLU A 4 -26.16 16.76 -1.83
CA GLU A 4 -27.11 17.69 -1.21
C GLU A 4 -27.26 17.49 0.31
N SER A 5 -26.86 16.32 0.82
CA SER A 5 -26.88 15.99 2.25
C SER A 5 -25.90 14.87 2.58
N LEU A 6 -25.60 14.70 3.88
CA LEU A 6 -24.79 13.59 4.37
C LEU A 6 -25.42 12.23 4.03
N ARG A 7 -26.74 12.08 4.14
CA ARG A 7 -27.45 10.85 3.73
C ARG A 7 -27.27 10.57 2.24
N ASN A 8 -27.35 11.58 1.38
CA ASN A 8 -27.13 11.42 -0.06
C ASN A 8 -25.69 10.96 -0.36
N LEU A 9 -24.71 11.54 0.32
CA LEU A 9 -23.32 11.10 0.19
C LEU A 9 -23.14 9.66 0.68
N TYR A 10 -23.71 9.33 1.84
CA TYR A 10 -23.65 7.99 2.43
C TYR A 10 -24.21 6.91 1.49
N VAL A 11 -25.42 7.11 0.97
CA VAL A 11 -26.05 6.15 0.05
C VAL A 11 -25.24 6.02 -1.24
N LYS A 12 -24.77 7.13 -1.82
CA LYS A 12 -23.91 7.10 -3.02
C LYS A 12 -22.63 6.32 -2.79
N GLU A 13 -21.93 6.57 -1.69
CA GLU A 13 -20.68 5.86 -1.38
C GLU A 13 -20.93 4.38 -1.04
N LEU A 14 -22.10 4.02 -0.46
CA LEU A 14 -22.52 2.61 -0.32
C LEU A 14 -22.66 1.92 -1.69
N HIS A 15 -23.25 2.57 -2.68
CA HIS A 15 -23.36 2.01 -4.04
C HIS A 15 -21.98 1.80 -4.69
N GLN A 16 -21.03 2.70 -4.45
CA GLN A 16 -19.66 2.56 -4.96
C GLN A 16 -18.89 1.48 -4.23
N LEU A 17 -19.07 1.33 -2.91
CA LEU A 17 -18.48 0.24 -2.15
C LEU A 17 -19.09 -1.10 -2.57
N TYR A 18 -20.39 -1.17 -2.82
CA TYR A 18 -21.05 -2.37 -3.34
C TYR A 18 -20.49 -2.80 -4.71
N HIS A 19 -20.16 -1.84 -5.59
CA HIS A 19 -19.43 -2.13 -6.83
C HIS A 19 -18.02 -2.66 -6.58
N THR A 20 -17.28 -2.07 -5.63
CA THR A 20 -15.96 -2.56 -5.22
C THR A 20 -15.99 -4.02 -4.83
N GLU A 21 -16.88 -4.38 -3.92
CA GLU A 21 -17.03 -5.75 -3.41
C GLU A 21 -17.38 -6.73 -4.53
N LYS A 22 -18.35 -6.37 -5.40
CA LYS A 22 -18.71 -7.19 -6.56
C LYS A 22 -17.54 -7.41 -7.53
N GLN A 23 -16.76 -6.37 -7.79
CA GLN A 23 -15.56 -6.48 -8.65
C GLN A 23 -14.53 -7.42 -8.03
N LEU A 24 -14.31 -7.33 -6.71
CA LEU A 24 -13.37 -8.19 -6.00
C LEU A 24 -13.81 -9.65 -5.95
N VAL A 25 -15.12 -9.92 -5.81
CA VAL A 25 -15.67 -11.29 -5.93
C VAL A 25 -15.24 -11.97 -7.24
N ASP A 26 -15.17 -11.21 -8.33
CA ASP A 26 -14.77 -11.71 -9.65
C ASP A 26 -13.24 -11.72 -9.86
N ALA A 27 -12.52 -10.76 -9.26
CA ALA A 27 -11.08 -10.60 -9.42
C ALA A 27 -10.25 -11.57 -8.57
N LEU A 28 -10.62 -11.75 -7.30
CA LEU A 28 -9.87 -12.55 -6.32
C LEU A 28 -9.61 -13.99 -6.77
N PRO A 29 -10.58 -14.73 -7.36
CA PRO A 29 -10.31 -16.08 -7.89
C PRO A 29 -9.27 -16.10 -9.01
N LYS A 30 -9.21 -15.05 -9.83
CA LYS A 30 -8.22 -14.95 -10.91
C LYS A 30 -6.82 -14.66 -10.35
N MET A 31 -6.74 -13.80 -9.33
CA MET A 31 -5.50 -13.53 -8.60
C MET A 31 -4.99 -14.80 -7.89
N ALA A 32 -5.88 -15.53 -7.21
CA ALA A 32 -5.57 -16.82 -6.59
C ALA A 32 -5.00 -17.84 -7.58
N LYS A 33 -5.57 -17.93 -8.78
CA LYS A 33 -5.08 -18.82 -9.84
C LYS A 33 -3.70 -18.43 -10.36
N SER A 34 -3.37 -17.15 -10.30
CA SER A 34 -2.11 -16.60 -10.81
C SER A 34 -1.00 -16.64 -9.77
N ALA A 35 -1.36 -16.74 -8.47
CA ALA A 35 -0.42 -16.83 -7.38
C ALA A 35 0.28 -18.20 -7.30
N ARG A 36 1.61 -18.19 -7.22
CA ARG A 36 2.41 -19.42 -7.04
C ARG A 36 2.55 -19.78 -5.57
N ASN A 37 2.76 -18.78 -4.72
CA ASN A 37 2.86 -18.95 -3.28
C ASN A 37 1.54 -19.48 -2.72
N GLU A 38 1.61 -20.60 -1.99
CA GLU A 38 0.43 -21.30 -1.48
C GLU A 38 -0.35 -20.47 -0.46
N ASP A 39 0.36 -19.76 0.42
CA ASP A 39 -0.24 -18.92 1.45
C ASP A 39 -0.94 -17.71 0.81
N LEU A 40 -0.35 -17.12 -0.23
CA LEU A 40 -0.96 -16.04 -1.00
C LEU A 40 -2.21 -16.50 -1.73
N ARG A 41 -2.13 -17.65 -2.41
CA ARG A 41 -3.30 -18.25 -3.07
C ARG A 41 -4.42 -18.50 -2.08
N GLN A 42 -4.11 -19.10 -0.93
CA GLN A 42 -5.10 -19.37 0.10
C GLN A 42 -5.67 -18.07 0.69
N ALA A 43 -4.86 -17.03 0.87
CA ALA A 43 -5.33 -15.72 1.31
C ALA A 43 -6.39 -15.14 0.37
N PHE A 44 -6.19 -15.19 -0.95
CA PHE A 44 -7.20 -14.74 -1.91
C PHE A 44 -8.49 -15.60 -1.90
N LEU A 45 -8.36 -16.92 -1.72
CA LEU A 45 -9.50 -17.84 -1.64
C LEU A 45 -10.29 -17.73 -0.33
N ASP A 46 -9.64 -17.36 0.77
CA ASP A 46 -10.32 -17.03 2.01
C ASP A 46 -11.02 -15.69 1.86
N HIS A 47 -10.32 -14.70 1.32
CA HIS A 47 -10.83 -13.36 1.20
C HIS A 47 -12.07 -13.28 0.29
N VAL A 48 -12.13 -14.02 -0.83
CA VAL A 48 -13.35 -14.06 -1.66
C VAL A 48 -14.59 -14.57 -0.92
N LYS A 49 -14.43 -15.36 0.16
CA LYS A 49 -15.57 -15.77 1.01
C LYS A 49 -16.02 -14.62 1.91
N GLU A 50 -15.07 -13.88 2.47
CA GLU A 50 -15.32 -12.67 3.26
C GLU A 50 -16.01 -11.61 2.39
N THR A 51 -15.47 -11.32 1.20
CA THR A 51 -16.05 -10.40 0.20
C THR A 51 -17.50 -10.75 -0.14
N LYS A 52 -17.84 -12.04 -0.30
CA LYS A 52 -19.24 -12.44 -0.52
C LYS A 52 -20.13 -12.16 0.69
N ALA A 53 -19.63 -12.34 1.90
CA ALA A 53 -20.36 -12.00 3.10
C ALA A 53 -20.52 -10.47 3.24
N GLN A 54 -19.49 -9.70 2.89
CA GLN A 54 -19.48 -8.23 2.87
C GLN A 54 -20.53 -7.69 1.88
N VAL A 55 -20.62 -8.25 0.67
CA VAL A 55 -21.72 -7.99 -0.29
C VAL A 55 -23.09 -8.19 0.36
N SER A 56 -23.31 -9.32 1.07
CA SER A 56 -24.58 -9.58 1.74
C SER A 56 -24.86 -8.61 2.90
N ARG A 57 -23.83 -8.14 3.62
CA ARG A 57 -24.01 -7.09 4.64
C ARG A 57 -24.42 -5.76 4.02
N LEU A 58 -23.83 -5.37 2.89
CA LEU A 58 -24.24 -4.17 2.16
C LEU A 58 -25.68 -4.29 1.64
N GLU A 59 -26.09 -5.45 1.15
CA GLU A 59 -27.49 -5.71 0.74
C GLU A 59 -28.46 -5.56 1.93
N ALA A 60 -28.08 -6.02 3.12
CA ALA A 60 -28.87 -5.79 4.33
C ALA A 60 -28.98 -4.30 4.70
N ILE A 61 -27.89 -3.53 4.54
CA ILE A 61 -27.89 -2.08 4.75
C ILE A 61 -28.82 -1.38 3.76
N PHE A 62 -28.73 -1.69 2.45
CA PHE A 62 -29.66 -1.13 1.46
C PHE A 62 -31.13 -1.40 1.80
N ASN A 63 -31.45 -2.63 2.22
CA ASN A 63 -32.79 -2.99 2.66
C ASN A 63 -33.25 -2.17 3.88
N HIS A 64 -32.38 -1.93 4.87
CA HIS A 64 -32.72 -1.09 6.03
C HIS A 64 -32.99 0.37 5.64
N LEU A 65 -32.27 0.88 4.65
CA LEU A 65 -32.40 2.24 4.16
C LEU A 65 -33.61 2.44 3.22
N GLY A 66 -34.23 1.34 2.78
CA GLY A 66 -35.28 1.36 1.74
C GLY A 66 -34.74 1.73 0.37
N GLU A 67 -33.46 1.46 0.11
CA GLU A 67 -32.76 1.75 -1.14
C GLU A 67 -32.55 0.44 -1.92
N GLU A 68 -32.55 0.49 -3.25
CA GLU A 68 -32.24 -0.69 -4.05
C GLU A 68 -30.73 -0.95 -4.09
N ALA A 69 -30.29 -2.19 -3.88
CA ALA A 69 -28.88 -2.58 -3.98
C ALA A 69 -28.38 -2.58 -5.43
N THR A 70 -28.14 -1.40 -5.98
CA THR A 70 -27.60 -1.21 -7.33
C THR A 70 -26.11 -0.86 -7.28
N SER A 71 -25.38 -1.26 -8.31
CA SER A 71 -23.94 -1.04 -8.38
C SER A 71 -23.65 0.28 -9.10
N GLU A 72 -23.08 1.26 -8.39
CA GLU A 72 -22.53 2.47 -9.01
C GLU A 72 -21.05 2.28 -9.27
N LYS A 73 -20.60 2.49 -10.52
CA LYS A 73 -19.21 2.26 -10.89
C LYS A 73 -18.22 3.02 -10.00
N ASN A 74 -17.34 2.27 -9.36
CA ASN A 74 -16.15 2.78 -8.71
C ASN A 74 -14.95 2.59 -9.65
N LYS A 75 -14.43 3.69 -10.21
CA LYS A 75 -13.28 3.64 -11.12
C LYS A 75 -11.96 3.32 -10.43
N SER A 76 -11.87 3.60 -9.13
CA SER A 76 -10.65 3.36 -8.36
C SER A 76 -10.37 1.87 -8.29
N ILE A 77 -11.36 1.06 -7.89
CA ILE A 77 -11.22 -0.39 -7.84
C ILE A 77 -11.06 -1.01 -9.23
N GLU A 78 -11.77 -0.52 -10.25
CA GLU A 78 -11.58 -0.98 -11.64
C GLU A 78 -10.11 -0.81 -12.09
N GLY A 79 -9.49 0.32 -11.74
CA GLY A 79 -8.07 0.56 -12.00
C GLY A 79 -7.15 -0.39 -11.24
N LEU A 80 -7.43 -0.67 -9.96
CA LEU A 80 -6.63 -1.59 -9.15
C LEU A 80 -6.71 -3.04 -9.63
N VAL A 81 -7.91 -3.49 -10.02
CA VAL A 81 -8.11 -4.81 -10.64
C VAL A 81 -7.38 -4.88 -11.97
N ALA A 82 -7.42 -3.82 -12.78
CA ALA A 82 -6.67 -3.76 -14.03
C ALA A 82 -5.15 -3.80 -13.80
N ASP A 83 -4.63 -3.11 -12.78
CA ASP A 83 -3.21 -3.20 -12.38
C ASP A 83 -2.81 -4.65 -12.08
N ALA A 84 -3.59 -5.36 -11.26
CA ALA A 84 -3.35 -6.77 -10.93
C ALA A 84 -3.34 -7.66 -12.19
N GLU A 85 -4.32 -7.50 -13.08
CA GLU A 85 -4.35 -8.23 -14.35
C GLU A 85 -3.15 -7.91 -15.25
N ASN A 86 -2.71 -6.65 -15.27
CA ASN A 86 -1.56 -6.23 -16.07
C ASN A 86 -0.26 -6.82 -15.53
N TYR A 87 -0.09 -6.93 -14.22
CA TYR A 87 1.07 -7.60 -13.62
C TYR A 87 1.13 -9.09 -14.02
N VAL A 88 -0.01 -9.79 -13.97
CA VAL A 88 -0.09 -11.19 -14.42
C VAL A 88 0.23 -11.31 -15.91
N LYS A 89 -0.31 -10.42 -16.75
CA LYS A 89 -0.10 -10.44 -18.21
C LYS A 89 1.32 -10.06 -18.62
N ALA A 90 1.97 -9.15 -17.89
CA ALA A 90 3.37 -8.77 -18.13
C ALA A 90 4.30 -9.97 -17.99
N GLY A 91 3.94 -10.93 -17.13
CA GLY A 91 4.71 -12.15 -16.88
C GLY A 91 6.05 -11.85 -16.21
N GLY A 92 6.97 -12.80 -16.29
CA GLY A 92 8.29 -12.72 -15.66
C GLY A 92 8.49 -13.76 -14.57
N ASP A 93 9.44 -13.49 -13.68
CA ASP A 93 9.68 -14.29 -12.49
C ASP A 93 8.41 -14.39 -11.61
N GLN A 94 8.07 -15.61 -11.20
CA GLN A 94 6.82 -15.88 -10.49
C GLN A 94 6.80 -15.25 -9.10
N ASP A 95 7.95 -15.16 -8.45
CA ASP A 95 8.04 -14.60 -7.10
C ASP A 95 7.85 -13.07 -7.18
N SER A 96 8.31 -12.45 -8.27
CA SER A 96 8.01 -11.05 -8.61
C SER A 96 6.54 -10.81 -8.98
N VAL A 97 5.88 -11.76 -9.67
CA VAL A 97 4.43 -11.72 -9.93
C VAL A 97 3.64 -11.80 -8.63
N ASP A 98 4.00 -12.71 -7.71
CA ASP A 98 3.37 -12.80 -6.40
C ASP A 98 3.53 -11.51 -5.58
N ALA A 99 4.73 -10.89 -5.60
CA ALA A 99 4.96 -9.60 -4.96
C ALA A 99 4.08 -8.50 -5.56
N ALA A 100 3.92 -8.47 -6.89
CA ALA A 100 3.06 -7.51 -7.58
C ALA A 100 1.57 -7.73 -7.27
N LEU A 101 1.13 -8.99 -7.15
CA LEU A 101 -0.23 -9.34 -6.75
C LEU A 101 -0.52 -8.91 -5.31
N ILE A 102 0.41 -9.11 -4.37
CA ILE A 102 0.28 -8.60 -3.00
C ILE A 102 0.17 -7.08 -3.01
N PHE A 103 1.03 -6.38 -3.76
CA PHE A 103 1.00 -4.93 -3.86
C PHE A 103 -0.36 -4.41 -4.38
N ALA A 104 -0.89 -5.03 -5.44
CA ALA A 104 -2.20 -4.67 -5.98
C ALA A 104 -3.33 -4.94 -4.98
N ALA A 105 -3.30 -6.09 -4.30
CA ALA A 105 -4.28 -6.45 -3.29
C ALA A 105 -4.28 -5.46 -2.12
N GLN A 106 -3.12 -5.13 -1.55
CA GLN A 106 -3.04 -4.17 -0.45
C GLN A 106 -3.54 -2.77 -0.84
N LYS A 107 -3.35 -2.34 -2.09
CA LYS A 107 -3.97 -1.09 -2.58
C LYS A 107 -5.50 -1.17 -2.56
N ALA A 108 -6.08 -2.33 -2.88
CA ALA A 108 -7.53 -2.55 -2.80
C ALA A 108 -7.99 -2.55 -1.33
N GLU A 109 -7.32 -3.29 -0.44
CA GLU A 109 -7.64 -3.29 0.99
C GLU A 109 -7.62 -1.88 1.59
N HIS A 110 -6.63 -1.06 1.24
CA HIS A 110 -6.53 0.32 1.73
C HIS A 110 -7.65 1.22 1.21
N LEU A 111 -8.12 1.00 -0.02
CA LEU A 111 -9.30 1.68 -0.55
C LEU A 111 -10.53 1.31 0.27
N GLU A 112 -10.71 0.02 0.57
CA GLU A 112 -11.86 -0.49 1.34
C GLU A 112 -11.82 -0.04 2.80
N ILE A 113 -10.67 -0.12 3.46
CA ILE A 113 -10.47 0.39 4.83
C ILE A 113 -10.85 1.87 4.92
N ALA A 114 -10.47 2.67 3.93
CA ALA A 114 -10.87 4.07 3.86
C ALA A 114 -12.38 4.23 3.66
N SER A 115 -12.97 3.51 2.68
CA SER A 115 -14.39 3.55 2.37
C SER A 115 -15.26 3.13 3.57
N TYR A 116 -15.01 1.95 4.14
CA TYR A 116 -15.72 1.45 5.33
C TYR A 116 -15.55 2.38 6.51
N GLY A 117 -14.31 2.83 6.79
CA GLY A 117 -14.03 3.75 7.90
C GLY A 117 -14.83 5.06 7.81
N THR A 118 -14.90 5.66 6.62
CA THR A 118 -15.68 6.87 6.38
C THR A 118 -17.18 6.62 6.44
N LEU A 119 -17.69 5.52 5.87
CA LEU A 119 -19.11 5.17 5.93
C LEU A 119 -19.59 4.88 7.36
N ILE A 120 -18.76 4.27 8.20
CA ILE A 120 -19.07 4.10 9.64
C ILE A 120 -19.23 5.44 10.33
N ALA A 121 -18.34 6.40 10.05
CA ALA A 121 -18.45 7.75 10.62
C ALA A 121 -19.76 8.43 10.17
N PHE A 122 -20.10 8.33 8.89
CA PHE A 122 -21.37 8.87 8.38
C PHE A 122 -22.59 8.18 8.99
N ALA A 123 -22.58 6.85 9.11
CA ALA A 123 -23.66 6.09 9.72
C ALA A 123 -23.85 6.46 11.21
N LYS A 124 -22.77 6.74 11.94
CA LYS A 124 -22.84 7.25 13.33
C LYS A 124 -23.53 8.61 13.41
N GLU A 125 -23.14 9.56 12.56
CA GLU A 125 -23.75 10.90 12.49
C GLU A 125 -25.24 10.86 12.07
N LEU A 126 -25.60 9.90 11.21
CA LEU A 126 -26.98 9.70 10.75
C LEU A 126 -27.84 8.88 11.73
N GLY A 127 -27.24 8.31 12.79
CA GLY A 127 -27.94 7.47 13.77
C GLY A 127 -28.28 6.05 13.27
N PHE A 128 -27.61 5.55 12.24
CA PHE A 128 -27.83 4.23 11.65
C PHE A 128 -27.06 3.13 12.41
N VAL A 129 -27.50 2.85 13.64
CA VAL A 129 -26.80 1.96 14.60
C VAL A 129 -26.56 0.56 14.03
N THR A 130 -27.55 -0.02 13.32
CA THR A 130 -27.41 -1.36 12.73
C THR A 130 -26.37 -1.38 11.63
N ASP A 131 -26.34 -0.35 10.77
CA ASP A 131 -25.40 -0.25 9.65
C ASP A 131 -23.97 -0.12 10.16
N VAL A 132 -23.76 0.63 11.26
CA VAL A 132 -22.46 0.72 11.94
C VAL A 132 -21.92 -0.66 12.29
N GLN A 133 -22.73 -1.54 12.89
CA GLN A 133 -22.28 -2.87 13.32
C GLN A 133 -21.88 -3.75 12.12
N LEU A 134 -22.67 -3.69 11.04
CA LEU A 134 -22.41 -4.43 9.81
C LEU A 134 -21.13 -3.95 9.13
N LEU A 135 -20.95 -2.62 9.00
CA LEU A 135 -19.77 -2.01 8.39
C LEU A 135 -18.51 -2.22 9.26
N GLU A 136 -18.61 -2.16 10.59
CA GLU A 136 -17.48 -2.42 11.50
C GLU A 136 -16.99 -3.88 11.40
N THR A 137 -17.90 -4.81 11.14
CA THR A 137 -17.54 -6.22 10.90
C THR A 137 -16.72 -6.37 9.62
N SER A 138 -17.18 -5.80 8.50
CA SER A 138 -16.42 -5.82 7.24
C SER A 138 -15.07 -5.11 7.38
N LEU A 139 -15.04 -3.92 8.02
CA LEU A 139 -13.79 -3.19 8.26
C LEU A 139 -12.75 -4.00 9.05
N ALA A 140 -13.20 -4.82 10.01
CA ALA A 140 -12.32 -5.68 10.78
C ALA A 140 -11.73 -6.81 9.92
N GLU A 141 -12.52 -7.37 9.01
CA GLU A 141 -12.08 -8.36 8.02
C GLU A 141 -11.01 -7.76 7.10
N GLU A 142 -11.23 -6.58 6.49
CA GLU A 142 -10.25 -5.99 5.56
C GLU A 142 -8.91 -5.68 6.25
N LYS A 143 -8.97 -5.16 7.49
CA LYS A 143 -7.76 -4.90 8.28
C LYS A 143 -7.00 -6.19 8.59
N ASN A 144 -7.71 -7.30 8.81
CA ASN A 144 -7.07 -8.59 9.04
C ASN A 144 -6.47 -9.15 7.74
N THR A 145 -7.15 -8.96 6.60
CA THR A 145 -6.66 -9.35 5.28
C THR A 145 -5.39 -8.58 4.92
N ASP A 146 -5.38 -7.24 5.03
CA ASP A 146 -4.17 -6.44 4.79
C ASP A 146 -3.00 -6.86 5.71
N LYS A 147 -3.29 -7.14 6.98
CA LYS A 147 -2.28 -7.67 7.91
C LYS A 147 -1.75 -9.03 7.45
N LYS A 148 -2.60 -9.93 6.99
CA LYS A 148 -2.21 -11.26 6.45
C LYS A 148 -1.35 -11.10 5.19
N LEU A 149 -1.74 -10.22 4.27
CA LEU A 149 -0.96 -9.89 3.07
C LEU A 149 0.42 -9.32 3.42
N THR A 150 0.49 -8.41 4.40
CA THR A 150 1.77 -7.89 4.92
C THR A 150 2.64 -9.00 5.50
N GLN A 151 2.05 -9.94 6.24
CA GLN A 151 2.78 -11.09 6.79
C GLN A 151 3.30 -12.01 5.70
N ILE A 152 2.55 -12.24 4.63
CA ILE A 152 3.01 -13.04 3.48
C ILE A 152 4.14 -12.31 2.76
N ALA A 153 4.02 -11.00 2.56
CA ALA A 153 5.03 -10.17 1.91
C ALA A 153 6.37 -10.19 2.66
N VAL A 154 6.34 -10.05 3.99
CA VAL A 154 7.54 -9.91 4.82
C VAL A 154 8.05 -11.24 5.38
N GLY A 155 7.14 -12.13 5.79
CA GLY A 155 7.42 -13.39 6.48
C GLY A 155 7.41 -14.63 5.57
N GLY A 156 6.73 -14.58 4.42
CA GLY A 156 6.53 -15.70 3.51
C GLY A 156 7.57 -15.87 2.41
N LYS A 157 8.73 -15.21 2.52
CA LYS A 157 9.83 -15.19 1.54
C LYS A 157 9.53 -14.56 0.18
N VAL A 158 8.29 -14.21 -0.18
CA VAL A 158 7.95 -13.62 -1.50
C VAL A 158 8.85 -12.42 -1.86
N ASN A 159 8.94 -11.42 -0.98
CA ASN A 159 9.82 -10.27 -1.24
C ASN A 159 11.32 -10.63 -1.17
N HIS A 160 11.69 -11.67 -0.42
CA HIS A 160 13.08 -12.11 -0.30
C HIS A 160 13.53 -12.95 -1.51
N GLU A 161 12.61 -13.71 -2.10
CA GLU A 161 12.80 -14.57 -3.27
C GLU A 161 12.87 -13.71 -4.54
N ALA A 162 12.05 -12.67 -4.64
CA ALA A 162 12.12 -11.65 -5.69
C ALA A 162 13.45 -10.85 -5.74
N LEU A 163 14.26 -10.87 -4.67
CA LEU A 163 15.58 -10.24 -4.67
C LEU A 163 16.65 -11.06 -5.42
N SER A 164 16.41 -12.34 -5.71
CA SER A 164 17.46 -13.28 -6.10
C SER A 164 17.94 -13.19 -7.56
N GLU A 165 17.24 -12.47 -8.45
CA GLU A 165 17.60 -12.42 -9.89
C GLU A 165 18.25 -11.13 -10.39
N SER A 166 18.17 -10.00 -9.68
CA SER A 166 19.04 -8.88 -10.03
C SER A 166 20.41 -9.14 -9.40
N GLY A 167 21.49 -9.04 -10.17
CA GLY A 167 22.88 -9.18 -9.71
C GLY A 167 23.34 -8.12 -8.69
N TYR A 168 22.46 -7.73 -7.77
CA TYR A 168 22.71 -6.84 -6.65
C TYR A 168 23.57 -7.57 -5.62
N ARG A 169 24.89 -7.57 -5.87
CA ARG A 169 25.88 -7.83 -4.82
C ARG A 169 25.63 -6.83 -3.70
N LYS A 170 25.06 -7.31 -2.60
CA LYS A 170 24.94 -6.62 -1.32
C LYS A 170 26.30 -6.07 -0.90
N LYS A 171 26.61 -4.81 -1.23
CA LYS A 171 27.61 -4.04 -0.48
C LYS A 171 26.88 -3.59 0.77
N SER A 172 27.11 -4.31 1.85
CA SER A 172 26.53 -4.03 3.16
C SER A 172 26.94 -2.64 3.64
N SER A 173 26.04 -1.67 3.52
CA SER A 173 26.05 -0.45 4.32
C SER A 173 24.78 -0.42 5.18
N GLY A 174 24.78 -1.23 6.24
CA GLY A 174 24.19 -0.93 7.55
C GLY A 174 22.71 -0.54 7.72
N PHE A 175 21.87 -0.47 6.69
CA PHE A 175 20.45 -0.14 6.87
C PHE A 175 19.59 -0.73 5.73
N SER A 176 18.57 -1.53 6.08
CA SER A 176 17.67 -2.20 5.13
C SER A 176 16.37 -1.40 4.98
N TRP A 177 15.79 -1.35 3.78
CA TRP A 177 14.46 -0.76 3.55
C TRP A 177 13.36 -1.45 4.38
N GLY A 178 13.53 -2.73 4.72
CA GLY A 178 12.64 -3.42 5.66
C GLY A 178 12.65 -2.81 7.07
N THR A 179 13.77 -2.21 7.50
CA THR A 179 13.87 -1.50 8.78
C THR A 179 13.06 -0.21 8.79
N LEU A 180 12.93 0.47 7.64
CA LEU A 180 12.11 1.68 7.49
C LEU A 180 10.61 1.37 7.48
N PHE A 181 10.19 0.27 6.84
CA PHE A 181 8.79 -0.18 6.84
C PHE A 181 8.32 -0.68 8.21
N LEU A 182 9.17 -1.37 8.97
CA LEU A 182 8.87 -1.78 10.35
C LEU A 182 8.59 -0.59 11.28
N LEU A 183 9.20 0.57 11.03
CA LEU A 183 9.02 1.77 11.86
C LEU A 183 7.69 2.48 11.61
N ALA A 184 7.19 2.48 10.38
CA ALA A 184 5.90 3.08 10.04
C ALA A 184 4.73 2.27 10.65
N GLY A 185 4.81 0.94 10.62
CA GLY A 185 3.79 0.05 11.21
C GLY A 185 3.81 0.01 12.74
N ALA A 186 5.00 0.07 13.36
CA ALA A 186 5.12 0.03 14.82
C ALA A 186 4.54 1.28 15.51
N GLY A 187 4.57 2.45 14.85
CA GLY A 187 4.07 3.70 15.42
C GLY A 187 2.57 3.66 15.74
N ALA A 188 1.76 3.04 14.88
CA ALA A 188 0.32 2.89 15.11
C ALA A 188 0.02 1.90 16.24
N ALA A 189 0.70 0.75 16.27
CA ALA A 189 0.51 -0.24 17.33
C ALA A 189 0.93 0.29 18.72
N ILE A 190 2.03 1.05 18.79
CA ILE A 190 2.51 1.67 20.03
C ILE A 190 1.52 2.75 20.52
N TYR A 191 0.98 3.58 19.62
CA TYR A 191 0.02 4.62 19.98
C TYR A 191 -1.27 4.07 20.59
N TYR A 192 -1.78 2.95 20.06
CA TYR A 192 -3.01 2.32 20.57
C TYR A 192 -2.81 1.48 21.84
N LEU A 193 -1.63 0.85 22.01
CA LEU A 193 -1.38 -0.07 23.14
C LEU A 193 -0.71 0.61 24.34
N ALA A 194 0.00 1.73 24.14
CA ALA A 194 0.72 2.44 25.19
C ALA A 194 -0.10 2.76 26.45
N PRO A 195 -1.41 3.12 26.39
CA PRO A 195 -2.19 3.39 27.60
C PRO A 195 -2.35 2.16 28.51
N GLN A 196 -2.39 0.94 27.94
CA GLN A 196 -2.69 -0.31 28.65
C GLN A 196 -1.45 -1.03 29.20
N LEU A 197 -0.24 -0.53 28.91
CA LEU A 197 1.01 -1.15 29.37
C LEU A 197 1.34 -0.75 30.81
N ASP A 198 1.92 -1.70 31.55
CA ASP A 198 2.49 -1.45 32.87
C ASP A 198 3.73 -0.54 32.78
N LYS A 199 4.17 -0.05 33.93
CA LYS A 199 5.23 0.96 34.03
C LYS A 199 6.59 0.46 33.53
N ASP A 200 6.93 -0.80 33.80
CA ASP A 200 8.23 -1.35 33.43
C ASP A 200 8.29 -1.63 31.93
N THR A 201 7.16 -2.10 31.35
CA THR A 201 7.02 -2.26 29.90
C THR A 201 7.09 -0.93 29.15
N LYS A 202 6.49 0.15 29.70
CA LYS A 202 6.62 1.51 29.15
C LYS A 202 8.05 2.01 29.16
N GLU A 203 8.79 1.75 30.24
CA GLU A 203 10.18 2.19 30.35
C GLU A 203 11.10 1.46 29.35
N ASN A 204 10.91 0.15 29.19
CA ASN A 204 11.63 -0.65 28.21
C ASN A 204 11.30 -0.25 26.78
N LEU A 205 10.03 0.06 26.50
CA LEU A 205 9.59 0.55 25.20
C LEU A 205 10.22 1.92 24.88
N ASN A 206 10.28 2.83 25.85
CA ASN A 206 10.94 4.12 25.68
C ASN A 206 12.44 4.00 25.41
N LYS A 207 13.14 3.09 26.09
CA LYS A 207 14.57 2.80 25.83
C LYS A 207 14.78 2.25 24.41
N PHE A 208 13.93 1.31 23.99
CA PHE A 208 13.96 0.75 22.64
C PHE A 208 13.72 1.84 21.57
N LEU A 209 12.68 2.67 21.75
CA LEU A 209 12.35 3.75 20.83
C LEU A 209 13.47 4.79 20.70
N ASN A 210 14.10 5.17 21.81
CA ASN A 210 15.21 6.12 21.79
C ASN A 210 16.43 5.56 21.04
N ASN A 211 16.73 4.27 21.21
CA ASN A 211 17.81 3.62 20.47
C ASN A 211 17.52 3.56 18.97
N VAL A 212 16.29 3.20 18.62
CA VAL A 212 15.80 3.15 17.23
C VAL A 212 15.84 4.52 16.57
N LEU A 213 15.34 5.56 17.24
CA LEU A 213 15.39 6.95 16.75
C LEU A 213 16.84 7.42 16.56
N GLY A 214 17.75 7.04 17.45
CA GLY A 214 19.18 7.29 17.31
C GLY A 214 19.75 6.67 16.04
N SER A 215 19.46 5.39 15.78
CA SER A 215 19.91 4.69 14.58
C SER A 215 19.31 5.26 13.28
N VAL A 216 18.04 5.68 13.30
CA VAL A 216 17.39 6.33 12.16
C VAL A 216 18.04 7.68 11.86
N LYS A 217 18.32 8.49 12.88
CA LYS A 217 18.99 9.78 12.73
C LYS A 217 20.39 9.62 12.15
N GLU A 218 21.16 8.65 12.66
CA GLU A 218 22.50 8.34 12.14
C GLU A 218 22.45 7.84 10.69
N GLY A 219 21.47 7.00 10.34
CA GLY A 219 21.22 6.56 8.97
C GLY A 219 20.84 7.70 8.04
N SER A 220 19.97 8.61 8.48
CA SER A 220 19.55 9.80 7.73
C SER A 220 20.74 10.73 7.42
N GLU A 221 21.61 10.97 8.40
CA GLU A 221 22.81 11.79 8.19
C GLU A 221 23.80 11.12 7.22
N LYS A 222 23.95 9.78 7.27
CA LYS A 222 24.77 9.03 6.29
C LYS A 222 24.21 9.10 4.87
N VAL A 223 22.88 8.99 4.72
CA VAL A 223 22.21 9.13 3.42
C VAL A 223 22.38 10.56 2.89
N LYS A 224 22.16 11.57 3.74
CA LYS A 224 22.35 12.98 3.38
C LYS A 224 23.79 13.26 2.93
N ALA A 225 24.79 12.78 3.67
CA ALA A 225 26.19 12.90 3.30
C ALA A 225 26.51 12.21 1.96
N SER A 226 25.92 11.04 1.70
CA SER A 226 26.07 10.33 0.43
C SER A 226 25.44 11.09 -0.73
N VAL A 227 24.23 11.64 -0.55
CA VAL A 227 23.54 12.45 -1.57
C VAL A 227 24.32 13.72 -1.87
N GLU A 228 24.86 14.40 -0.86
CA GLU A 228 25.69 15.58 -1.03
C GLU A 228 27.00 15.25 -1.78
N SER A 229 27.63 14.10 -1.50
CA SER A 229 28.81 13.64 -2.23
C SER A 229 28.49 13.41 -3.71
N THR A 230 27.45 12.62 -4.01
CA THR A 230 27.04 12.35 -5.38
C THR A 230 26.64 13.62 -6.13
N SER A 231 25.98 14.57 -5.47
CA SER A 231 25.63 15.86 -6.06
C SER A 231 26.86 16.69 -6.43
N ARG A 232 27.94 16.63 -5.63
CA ARG A 232 29.21 17.31 -5.96
C ARG A 232 29.90 16.64 -7.15
N ASP A 233 29.96 15.31 -7.17
CA ASP A 233 30.58 14.54 -8.26
C ASP A 233 29.87 14.81 -9.61
N VAL A 234 28.54 14.89 -9.60
CA VAL A 234 27.74 15.25 -10.78
C VAL A 234 28.02 16.69 -11.22
N ALA A 235 28.11 17.64 -10.29
CA ALA A 235 28.41 19.03 -10.60
C ALA A 235 29.82 19.21 -11.22
N GLU A 236 30.82 18.48 -10.73
CA GLU A 236 32.17 18.48 -11.29
C GLU A 236 32.22 17.87 -12.70
N ASN A 237 31.50 16.76 -12.92
CA ASN A 237 31.38 16.15 -14.26
C ASN A 237 30.69 17.09 -15.26
N VAL A 238 29.61 17.76 -14.87
CA VAL A 238 28.93 18.75 -15.73
C VAL A 238 29.87 19.91 -16.09
N LYS A 239 30.66 20.39 -15.12
CA LYS A 239 31.63 21.47 -15.34
C LYS A 239 32.77 21.04 -16.27
N SER A 240 33.25 19.81 -16.14
CA SER A 240 34.26 19.21 -17.03
C SER A 240 33.75 19.14 -18.48
N VAL A 241 32.56 18.58 -18.68
CA VAL A 241 31.92 18.47 -20.01
C VAL A 241 31.67 19.85 -20.63
N SER A 242 31.23 20.82 -19.83
CA SER A 242 31.01 22.19 -20.30
C SER A 242 32.31 22.86 -20.79
N ASN A 243 33.44 22.62 -20.13
CA ASN A 243 34.72 23.18 -20.52
C ASN A 243 35.27 22.52 -21.80
N ASP A 244 35.10 21.20 -21.94
CA ASP A 244 35.49 20.47 -23.15
C ASP A 244 34.69 20.95 -24.38
N LEU A 245 33.37 21.13 -24.22
CA LEU A 245 32.51 21.70 -25.27
C LEU A 245 32.91 23.12 -25.68
N ARG A 246 33.29 23.95 -24.71
CA ARG A 246 33.77 25.31 -24.98
C ARG A 246 35.08 25.29 -25.76
N SER A 247 36.04 24.47 -25.36
CA SER A 247 37.33 24.33 -26.05
C SER A 247 37.15 23.88 -27.50
N LYS A 248 36.29 22.87 -27.75
CA LYS A 248 35.96 22.40 -29.10
C LYS A 248 35.27 23.48 -29.94
N THR A 249 34.39 24.26 -29.33
CA THR A 249 33.74 25.40 -30.00
C THR A 249 34.75 26.47 -30.39
N GLU A 250 35.69 26.81 -29.51
CA GLU A 250 36.75 27.79 -29.79
C GLU A 250 37.70 27.31 -30.89
N GLU A 251 38.04 26.01 -30.93
CA GLU A 251 38.84 25.40 -31.99
C GLU A 251 38.14 25.49 -33.36
N VAL A 252 36.84 25.16 -33.41
CA VAL A 252 36.01 25.29 -34.61
C VAL A 252 35.95 26.75 -35.07
N VAL A 253 35.66 27.68 -34.17
CA VAL A 253 35.58 29.11 -34.49
C VAL A 253 36.90 29.62 -35.06
N ASN A 254 38.04 29.26 -34.47
CA ASN A 254 39.35 29.67 -34.95
C ASN A 254 39.70 29.06 -36.31
N LYS A 255 39.26 27.82 -36.59
CA LYS A 255 39.45 27.15 -37.89
C LYS A 255 38.74 27.87 -39.04
N TYR A 256 37.61 28.52 -38.77
CA TYR A 256 36.82 29.25 -39.78
C TYR A 256 37.10 30.78 -39.79
N ARG A 257 38.04 31.24 -38.97
CA ARG A 257 38.44 32.66 -38.88
C ARG A 257 39.70 32.97 -39.69
N ASN A 258 40.41 31.94 -40.17
CA ASN A 258 41.57 32.00 -41.08
C ASN A 258 41.16 31.53 -42.48
#